data_AF-A0A183JWI4-F1
#
_entry.id   AF-A0A183JWI4-F1
#
_cell.length_a   1.000
_cell.length_b   1.000
_cell.length_c   1.000
_cell.angle_alpha   90.00
_cell.angle_beta   90.00
_cell.angle_gamma   90.00
#
_symmetry.space_group_name_H-M   'P 1'
#
loop_
_entity.id
_entity.type
_entity.pdbx_description
1 polymer ?
#
loop_
_entity_poly.entity_id
_entity_poly.type
_entity_poly.pdbx_seq_one_letter_code
_entity_poly.pdbx_strand_id
1 'polypeptide(L)'
;IHHFNRSSWCSHLCLFYGNRISLPITNQQPQSFLSSYVASKPKKSFKLVTLISEPYASHDAWHPTIPPPPESGPAGCCTWSSVFSDSISKPIIIDVRSPDEFNEDHIHGAINLPVLNNEERAIVGRLYNQDDRIQARLYGASLVCANISRCLKELSYQYGLQLDNSVPVNHHSNGNRKIVKYPDFFIYCWRGGQRSNSLATILSEVGWPGNIYTLVGGYRSWRRLLLRQLDAWPRWSILSPFWVISGLTGSGKSLILQELHDHGETVFDLEALAKHKGSMFGGDCVLSNSDTSDHQSSTNKGSQQKFFESQLHHVMMTNKHRLSSCKNILWIECESRHIGPVCGLSDGLWSRLRSTDPNVGTHRLWIDITEEARVAWILENYSTVTRNVPKVLAILKSLNEYIPDKLINQWTEMVHREDFTSFVTGLLRHHYDPLYIKNRRHIIEDAKKNGLFHRLSLHSVDRTTIQTKIIPQILDLAYTTSSSDLQQNQLPKSHIAI
;
A
#
# COMPACT_ATOMS: atom_id res chain seq x y z
N ILE A 1 -27.11 -54.09 -61.06
CA ILE A 1 -28.24 -53.79 -61.97
C ILE A 1 -28.78 -52.43 -61.55
N HIS A 2 -28.72 -51.44 -62.47
CA HIS A 2 -29.57 -50.24 -62.64
C HIS A 2 -30.47 -49.79 -61.45
N HIS A 3 -30.68 -48.50 -61.12
CA HIS A 3 -30.67 -47.26 -61.90
C HIS A 3 -31.03 -46.05 -60.98
N PHE A 4 -30.66 -44.82 -61.41
CA PHE A 4 -31.22 -43.48 -61.12
C PHE A 4 -31.17 -42.94 -59.66
N ASN A 5 -30.52 -41.82 -59.29
CA ASN A 5 -30.26 -40.47 -59.82
C ASN A 5 -31.27 -39.39 -59.35
N ARG A 6 -30.70 -38.35 -58.72
CA ARG A 6 -31.19 -36.99 -58.37
C ARG A 6 -32.37 -36.83 -57.40
N SER A 7 -32.08 -36.29 -56.21
CA SER A 7 -32.15 -34.84 -55.93
C SER A 7 -32.01 -34.58 -54.42
N SER A 8 -31.54 -33.37 -54.09
CA SER A 8 -31.97 -32.59 -52.92
C SER A 8 -30.90 -32.22 -51.86
N TRP A 9 -30.58 -30.92 -51.84
CA TRP A 9 -30.34 -30.08 -50.67
C TRP A 9 -29.19 -30.46 -49.70
N CYS A 10 -28.01 -29.88 -49.93
CA CYS A 10 -26.94 -29.80 -48.93
C CYS A 10 -27.27 -28.76 -47.86
N SER A 11 -27.79 -29.23 -46.73
CA SER A 11 -27.74 -28.56 -45.44
C SER A 11 -27.15 -29.54 -44.43
N HIS A 12 -25.84 -29.50 -44.15
CA HIS A 12 -25.21 -30.26 -43.06
C HIS A 12 -24.13 -29.38 -42.40
N LEU A 13 -24.38 -28.90 -41.18
CA LEU A 13 -24.00 -29.55 -39.92
C LEU A 13 -22.48 -29.71 -39.79
N CYS A 14 -21.85 -28.75 -39.11
CA CYS A 14 -20.50 -28.89 -38.57
C CYS A 14 -20.47 -29.97 -37.50
N LEU A 15 -19.89 -31.12 -37.83
CA LEU A 15 -19.42 -32.10 -36.84
C LEU A 15 -17.90 -31.96 -36.73
N PHE A 16 -17.47 -31.53 -35.54
CA PHE A 16 -16.08 -31.52 -35.09
C PHE A 16 -15.57 -32.94 -34.90
N TYR A 17 -14.54 -33.36 -35.65
CA TYR A 17 -13.60 -34.40 -35.23
C TYR A 17 -12.21 -34.15 -35.81
N GLY A 18 -11.23 -33.98 -34.91
CA GLY A 18 -9.80 -34.26 -35.07
C GLY A 18 -9.08 -33.81 -36.35
N ASN A 19 -8.60 -32.57 -36.38
CA ASN A 19 -7.55 -32.17 -37.32
C ASN A 19 -6.21 -31.97 -36.60
N ARG A 20 -5.29 -32.92 -36.84
CA ARG A 20 -3.85 -32.63 -36.82
C ARG A 20 -3.60 -31.47 -37.80
N ILE A 21 -2.78 -30.50 -37.41
CA ILE A 21 -2.33 -29.45 -38.31
C ILE A 21 -1.42 -30.10 -39.37
N SER A 22 -1.97 -30.43 -40.53
CA SER A 22 -1.21 -30.75 -41.74
C SER A 22 -0.87 -29.42 -42.43
N LEU A 23 0.39 -28.98 -42.28
CA LEU A 23 0.91 -27.89 -43.10
C LEU A 23 1.02 -28.41 -44.56
N PRO A 24 0.35 -27.78 -45.55
CA PRO A 24 0.51 -28.18 -46.93
C PRO A 24 1.91 -27.80 -47.40
N ILE A 25 2.75 -28.79 -47.69
CA ILE A 25 3.99 -28.57 -48.44
C ILE A 25 3.58 -28.37 -49.90
N THR A 26 3.29 -27.14 -50.28
CA THR A 26 3.17 -26.76 -51.69
C THR A 26 4.57 -26.61 -52.28
N ASN A 27 4.95 -27.55 -53.15
CA ASN A 27 6.12 -27.47 -54.03
C ASN A 27 5.90 -26.42 -55.13
N GLN A 28 5.73 -25.16 -54.75
CA GLN A 28 5.86 -24.03 -55.67
C GLN A 28 7.11 -23.26 -55.28
N GLN A 29 8.08 -23.22 -56.19
CA GLN A 29 9.26 -22.36 -56.07
C GLN A 29 8.79 -20.93 -55.77
N PRO A 30 9.31 -20.25 -54.73
CA PRO A 30 8.97 -18.87 -54.49
C PRO A 30 9.59 -18.02 -55.59
N GLN A 31 8.75 -17.51 -56.51
CA GLN A 31 9.15 -16.37 -57.31
C GLN A 31 9.54 -15.24 -56.36
N SER A 32 10.69 -14.62 -56.66
CA SER A 32 11.38 -13.63 -55.85
C SER A 32 10.47 -12.43 -55.53
N PHE A 33 9.79 -12.47 -54.39
CA PHE A 33 9.26 -11.27 -53.73
C PHE A 33 10.40 -10.54 -53.00
N LEU A 34 11.41 -10.11 -53.76
CA LEU A 34 12.35 -9.07 -53.32
C LEU A 34 11.79 -7.73 -53.77
N SER A 35 10.63 -7.37 -53.22
CA SER A 35 10.07 -6.03 -53.30
C SER A 35 10.39 -5.33 -51.98
N SER A 36 11.45 -4.52 -52.00
CA SER A 36 11.71 -3.43 -51.05
C SER A 36 11.47 -3.76 -49.57
N TYR A 37 12.44 -4.42 -48.93
CA TYR A 37 12.65 -4.21 -47.49
C TYR A 37 13.09 -2.74 -47.33
N VAL A 38 12.11 -1.83 -47.25
CA VAL A 38 12.34 -0.48 -46.76
C VAL A 38 12.96 -0.67 -45.40
N ALA A 39 14.18 -0.18 -45.20
CA ALA A 39 14.85 -0.22 -43.91
C ALA A 39 13.98 0.53 -42.89
N SER A 40 13.08 -0.21 -42.23
CA SER A 40 12.25 0.32 -41.17
C SER A 40 13.19 0.82 -40.10
N LYS A 41 12.98 2.06 -39.62
CA LYS A 41 13.67 2.55 -38.41
C LYS A 41 13.65 1.43 -37.36
N PRO A 42 14.78 1.16 -36.67
CA PRO A 42 14.83 0.09 -35.69
C PRO A 42 13.66 0.25 -34.71
N LYS A 43 12.83 -0.80 -34.59
CA LYS A 43 11.69 -0.78 -33.67
C LYS A 43 12.23 -0.53 -32.26
N LYS A 44 11.57 0.36 -31.52
CA LYS A 44 11.96 0.66 -30.13
C LYS A 44 11.71 -0.58 -29.27
N SER A 45 12.77 -1.27 -28.86
CA SER A 45 12.67 -2.28 -27.81
C SER A 45 12.25 -1.62 -26.49
N PHE A 46 11.52 -2.35 -25.66
CA PHE A 46 11.22 -1.91 -24.30
C PHE A 46 12.49 -1.91 -23.46
N LYS A 47 12.53 -1.04 -22.45
CA LYS A 47 13.68 -0.85 -21.56
C LYS A 47 13.45 -1.58 -20.24
N LEU A 48 14.48 -2.22 -19.73
CA LEU A 48 14.44 -2.83 -18.40
C LEU A 48 14.79 -1.77 -17.34
N VAL A 49 14.07 -1.80 -16.22
CA VAL A 49 14.28 -0.91 -15.07
C VAL A 49 14.73 -1.71 -13.86
N THR A 50 15.85 -1.32 -13.27
CA THR A 50 16.40 -1.95 -12.08
C THR A 50 16.24 -1.07 -10.85
N LEU A 51 16.14 -1.72 -9.68
CA LEU A 51 16.01 -1.08 -8.38
C LEU A 51 17.32 -1.09 -7.57
N ILE A 52 18.38 -1.74 -8.06
CA ILE A 52 19.64 -1.92 -7.31
C ILE A 52 20.37 -0.61 -7.02
N SER A 53 20.10 0.43 -7.81
CA SER A 53 20.68 1.77 -7.66
C SER A 53 19.85 2.67 -6.75
N GLU A 54 18.69 2.22 -6.29
CA GLU A 54 17.85 3.02 -5.40
C GLU A 54 18.43 3.03 -3.98
N PRO A 55 18.21 4.12 -3.20
CA PRO A 55 18.74 4.23 -1.84
C PRO A 55 18.39 3.01 -0.99
N TYR A 56 19.37 2.47 -0.26
CA TYR A 56 19.25 1.31 0.63
C TYR A 56 19.01 -0.05 -0.05
N ALA A 57 18.94 -0.09 -1.39
CA ALA A 57 18.73 -1.33 -2.14
C ALA A 57 19.83 -2.38 -1.89
N SER A 58 21.09 -1.94 -1.85
CA SER A 58 22.29 -2.79 -1.80
C SER A 58 23.02 -2.80 -0.46
N HIS A 59 22.53 -2.06 0.55
CA HIS A 59 23.19 -1.99 1.86
C HIS A 59 23.20 -3.36 2.58
N ASP A 60 24.07 -3.56 3.54
CA ASP A 60 24.01 -4.78 4.34
C ASP A 60 22.71 -4.84 5.15
N ALA A 61 22.15 -6.04 5.26
CA ALA A 61 20.98 -6.27 6.09
C ALA A 61 21.43 -6.24 7.56
N TRP A 62 20.97 -5.25 8.31
CA TRP A 62 21.27 -5.10 9.73
C TRP A 62 20.53 -6.10 10.61
N HIS A 63 19.47 -6.74 10.08
CA HIS A 63 18.70 -7.76 10.76
C HIS A 63 18.28 -8.88 9.78
N PRO A 64 18.23 -10.16 10.21
CA PRO A 64 17.89 -11.29 9.35
C PRO A 64 16.49 -11.25 8.70
N THR A 65 15.57 -10.46 9.26
CA THR A 65 14.21 -10.30 8.72
C THR A 65 14.15 -9.36 7.53
N ILE A 66 15.20 -8.57 7.30
CA ILE A 66 15.30 -7.68 6.13
C ILE A 66 15.51 -8.55 4.89
N PRO A 67 14.71 -8.37 3.83
CA PRO A 67 14.86 -9.19 2.65
C PRO A 67 16.19 -8.94 1.93
N PRO A 68 16.64 -9.91 1.10
CA PRO A 68 17.82 -9.71 0.27
C PRO A 68 17.63 -8.53 -0.70
N PRO A 69 18.72 -8.01 -1.26
CA PRO A 69 18.66 -6.95 -2.26
C PRO A 69 17.70 -7.26 -3.42
N PRO A 70 17.14 -6.23 -4.09
CA PRO A 70 16.38 -6.40 -5.31
C PRO A 70 17.18 -7.15 -6.40
N GLU A 71 16.48 -7.87 -7.25
CA GLU A 71 17.07 -8.61 -8.38
C GLU A 71 17.92 -7.69 -9.26
N SER A 72 19.15 -8.12 -9.56
CA SER A 72 20.03 -7.44 -10.51
C SER A 72 19.52 -7.65 -11.94
N GLY A 73 19.45 -6.55 -12.70
CA GLY A 73 19.12 -6.59 -14.12
C GLY A 73 20.36 -6.85 -14.97
N PRO A 74 20.19 -7.14 -16.28
CA PRO A 74 21.31 -7.15 -17.22
C PRO A 74 21.96 -5.76 -17.34
N ALA A 75 23.19 -5.71 -17.87
CA ALA A 75 23.88 -4.46 -18.12
C ALA A 75 23.05 -3.53 -19.04
N GLY A 76 23.03 -2.23 -18.74
CA GLY A 76 22.29 -1.23 -19.52
C GLY A 76 20.83 -0.99 -19.10
N CYS A 77 20.38 -1.56 -17.96
CA CYS A 77 19.08 -1.21 -17.39
C CYS A 77 19.00 0.28 -17.01
N CYS A 78 17.83 0.89 -17.22
CA CYS A 78 17.52 2.20 -16.64
C CYS A 78 17.36 2.09 -15.12
N THR A 79 17.61 3.17 -14.41
CA THR A 79 17.31 3.25 -12.97
C THR A 79 15.88 3.70 -12.75
N TRP A 80 15.29 3.32 -11.63
CA TRP A 80 13.95 3.79 -11.27
C TRP A 80 13.91 5.31 -11.18
N SER A 81 14.91 5.91 -10.52
CA SER A 81 15.08 7.36 -10.48
C SER A 81 15.06 7.98 -11.88
N SER A 82 15.84 7.50 -12.85
CA SER A 82 15.84 8.07 -14.22
C SER A 82 14.49 7.99 -14.95
N VAL A 83 13.60 7.10 -14.53
CA VAL A 83 12.28 6.91 -15.14
C VAL A 83 11.21 7.77 -14.45
N PHE A 84 11.35 8.01 -13.14
CA PHE A 84 10.34 8.68 -12.33
C PHE A 84 10.75 10.07 -11.77
N SER A 85 12.01 10.48 -11.88
CA SER A 85 12.51 11.79 -11.41
C SER A 85 12.24 12.94 -12.38
N ASP A 86 12.21 12.66 -13.68
CA ASP A 86 12.10 13.70 -14.71
C ASP A 86 10.64 14.18 -14.87
N SER A 87 10.44 15.47 -14.60
CA SER A 87 9.14 16.10 -14.26
C SER A 87 8.21 16.42 -15.44
N ILE A 88 8.46 15.90 -16.65
CA ILE A 88 7.69 16.28 -17.85
C ILE A 88 6.48 15.36 -18.11
N SER A 89 6.58 14.07 -17.78
CA SER A 89 5.44 13.14 -17.76
C SER A 89 5.87 11.78 -17.20
N LYS A 90 5.42 11.44 -15.98
CA LYS A 90 5.66 10.12 -15.38
C LYS A 90 4.95 9.03 -16.19
N PRO A 91 5.58 7.85 -16.38
CA PRO A 91 4.92 6.75 -17.08
C PRO A 91 3.71 6.26 -16.28
N ILE A 92 2.70 5.76 -16.99
CA ILE A 92 1.58 5.06 -16.36
C ILE A 92 2.09 3.71 -15.89
N ILE A 93 1.93 3.45 -14.59
CA ILE A 93 2.34 2.20 -13.97
C ILE A 93 1.23 1.18 -14.21
N ILE A 94 1.57 0.04 -14.82
CA ILE A 94 0.64 -1.02 -15.21
C ILE A 94 1.02 -2.31 -14.48
N ASP A 95 0.15 -2.76 -13.59
CA ASP A 95 0.22 -4.08 -12.96
C ASP A 95 -0.53 -5.10 -13.81
N VAL A 96 0.18 -6.07 -14.39
CA VAL A 96 -0.43 -7.12 -15.21
C VAL A 96 -0.75 -8.40 -14.42
N ARG A 97 -0.60 -8.37 -13.10
CA ARG A 97 -1.01 -9.47 -12.20
C ARG A 97 -2.54 -9.61 -12.15
N SER A 98 -3.03 -10.71 -11.57
CA SER A 98 -4.48 -10.92 -11.44
C SER A 98 -5.12 -9.87 -10.51
N PRO A 99 -6.44 -9.62 -10.62
CA PRO A 99 -7.15 -8.68 -9.74
C PRO A 99 -6.92 -8.95 -8.25
N ASP A 100 -6.89 -10.21 -7.80
CA ASP A 100 -6.60 -10.53 -6.39
C ASP A 100 -5.19 -10.11 -5.98
N GLU A 101 -4.18 -10.38 -6.83
CA GLU A 101 -2.79 -9.99 -6.55
C GLU A 101 -2.65 -8.46 -6.46
N PHE A 102 -3.42 -7.71 -7.25
CA PHE A 102 -3.44 -6.25 -7.26
C PHE A 102 -4.19 -5.67 -6.06
N ASN A 103 -5.38 -6.20 -5.75
CA ASN A 103 -6.20 -5.78 -4.61
C ASN A 103 -5.53 -6.09 -3.27
N GLU A 104 -4.70 -7.13 -3.20
CA GLU A 104 -3.92 -7.46 -2.01
C GLU A 104 -2.95 -6.34 -1.63
N ASP A 105 -2.13 -5.89 -2.60
CA ASP A 105 -1.19 -4.77 -2.51
C ASP A 105 -0.53 -4.54 -3.88
N HIS A 106 -0.21 -3.30 -4.24
CA HIS A 106 0.36 -2.93 -5.55
C HIS A 106 1.24 -1.68 -5.44
N ILE A 107 2.04 -1.41 -6.49
CA ILE A 107 2.83 -0.18 -6.55
C ILE A 107 1.87 1.02 -6.57
N HIS A 108 2.06 1.99 -5.68
CA HIS A 108 1.19 3.16 -5.59
C HIS A 108 1.04 3.88 -6.95
N GLY A 109 -0.20 4.16 -7.34
CA GLY A 109 -0.53 4.78 -8.63
C GLY A 109 -0.58 3.81 -9.82
N ALA A 110 -0.42 2.50 -9.60
CA ALA A 110 -0.60 1.51 -10.65
C ALA A 110 -2.07 1.32 -11.03
N ILE A 111 -2.32 1.10 -12.32
CA ILE A 111 -3.59 0.56 -12.82
C ILE A 111 -3.44 -0.95 -13.07
N ASN A 112 -4.51 -1.71 -12.85
CA ASN A 112 -4.51 -3.14 -13.14
C ASN A 112 -4.94 -3.39 -14.59
N LEU A 113 -4.06 -4.00 -15.39
CA LEU A 113 -4.34 -4.46 -16.74
C LEU A 113 -3.97 -5.95 -16.84
N PRO A 114 -4.77 -6.84 -16.24
CA PRO A 114 -4.39 -8.22 -16.00
C PRO A 114 -4.23 -9.00 -17.31
N VAL A 115 -3.09 -9.68 -17.47
CA VAL A 115 -2.88 -10.66 -18.55
C VAL A 115 -3.35 -12.07 -18.18
N LEU A 116 -3.78 -12.26 -16.93
CA LEU A 116 -4.49 -13.45 -16.44
C LEU A 116 -5.50 -12.99 -15.38
N ASN A 117 -6.72 -13.52 -15.40
CA ASN A 117 -7.66 -13.37 -14.30
C ASN A 117 -7.30 -14.29 -13.10
N ASN A 118 -8.11 -14.27 -12.05
CA ASN A 118 -7.83 -15.02 -10.82
C ASN A 118 -7.87 -16.53 -11.04
N GLU A 119 -8.88 -17.01 -11.78
CA GLU A 119 -9.10 -18.41 -12.10
C GLU A 119 -7.98 -18.95 -13.00
N GLU A 120 -7.66 -18.23 -14.08
CA GLU A 120 -6.58 -18.53 -15.02
C GLU A 120 -5.24 -18.58 -14.31
N ARG A 121 -4.94 -17.61 -13.44
CA ARG A 121 -3.74 -17.61 -12.61
C ARG A 121 -3.67 -18.85 -11.72
N ALA A 122 -4.78 -19.22 -11.08
CA ALA A 122 -4.85 -20.41 -10.23
C ALA A 122 -4.60 -21.69 -11.03
N ILE A 123 -5.20 -21.81 -12.23
CA ILE A 123 -5.00 -22.95 -13.12
C ILE A 123 -3.54 -23.06 -13.57
N VAL A 124 -2.97 -21.98 -14.11
CA VAL A 124 -1.57 -21.94 -14.56
C VAL A 124 -0.64 -22.25 -13.40
N GLY A 125 -0.88 -21.69 -12.22
CA GLY A 125 -0.10 -21.96 -11.00
C GLY A 125 -0.13 -23.43 -10.58
N ARG A 126 -1.29 -24.10 -10.68
CA ARG A 126 -1.40 -25.54 -10.41
C ARG A 126 -0.59 -26.38 -11.40
N LEU A 127 -0.70 -26.09 -12.70
CA LEU A 127 0.06 -26.79 -13.74
C LEU A 127 1.57 -26.65 -13.55
N TYR A 128 2.05 -25.48 -13.13
CA TYR A 128 3.47 -25.25 -12.83
C TYR A 128 3.98 -26.11 -11.66
N ASN A 129 3.11 -26.45 -10.70
CA ASN A 129 3.47 -27.26 -9.52
C ASN A 129 3.42 -28.78 -9.79
N GLN A 130 2.78 -29.21 -10.89
CA GLN A 130 2.60 -30.62 -11.26
C GLN A 130 3.73 -31.14 -12.18
N ASP A 131 4.89 -30.50 -12.15
CA ASP A 131 6.14 -30.81 -12.88
C ASP A 131 6.12 -30.82 -14.43
N ASP A 132 4.99 -30.63 -15.11
CA ASP A 132 4.99 -30.33 -16.56
C ASP A 132 5.13 -28.81 -16.83
N ARG A 133 6.37 -28.33 -16.71
CA ARG A 133 6.70 -26.90 -16.92
C ARG A 133 6.44 -26.44 -18.35
N ILE A 134 6.55 -27.32 -19.35
CA ILE A 134 6.36 -26.94 -20.75
C ILE A 134 4.88 -26.77 -21.03
N GLN A 135 4.04 -27.72 -20.59
CA GLN A 135 2.59 -27.62 -20.72
C GLN A 135 2.06 -26.39 -19.97
N ALA A 136 2.52 -26.15 -18.74
CA ALA A 136 2.12 -24.97 -17.97
C ALA A 136 2.48 -23.66 -18.68
N ARG A 137 3.67 -23.58 -19.29
CA ARG A 137 4.11 -22.44 -20.10
C ARG A 137 3.27 -22.26 -21.35
N LEU A 138 3.00 -23.34 -22.08
CA LEU A 138 2.23 -23.28 -23.32
C LEU A 138 0.79 -22.86 -23.05
N TYR A 139 0.15 -23.47 -22.05
CA TYR A 139 -1.20 -23.14 -21.63
C TYR A 139 -1.28 -21.68 -21.12
N GLY A 140 -0.35 -21.28 -20.24
CA GLY A 140 -0.27 -19.91 -19.75
C GLY A 140 -0.01 -18.88 -20.86
N ALA A 141 0.86 -19.18 -21.83
CA ALA A 141 1.11 -18.31 -22.96
C ALA A 141 -0.12 -18.13 -23.86
N SER A 142 -0.89 -19.20 -24.09
CA SER A 142 -2.15 -19.13 -24.84
C SER A 142 -3.14 -18.14 -24.20
N LEU A 143 -3.35 -18.26 -22.88
CA LEU A 143 -4.21 -17.35 -22.13
C LEU A 143 -3.67 -15.91 -22.13
N VAL A 144 -2.37 -15.73 -21.90
CA VAL A 144 -1.73 -14.40 -21.93
C VAL A 144 -1.91 -13.75 -23.30
N CYS A 145 -1.76 -14.47 -24.41
CA CYS A 145 -1.97 -13.92 -25.75
C CYS A 145 -3.43 -13.49 -25.96
N ALA A 146 -4.40 -14.31 -25.56
CA ALA A 146 -5.82 -13.96 -25.64
C ALA A 146 -6.13 -12.71 -24.81
N ASN A 147 -5.60 -12.62 -23.60
CA ASN A 147 -5.80 -11.49 -22.71
C ASN A 147 -5.05 -10.22 -23.18
N ILE A 148 -3.87 -10.34 -23.77
CA ILE A 148 -3.19 -9.19 -24.40
C ILE A 148 -4.05 -8.61 -25.52
N SER A 149 -4.74 -9.43 -26.32
CA SER A 149 -5.70 -8.94 -27.31
C SER A 149 -6.79 -8.06 -26.68
N ARG A 150 -7.33 -8.49 -25.53
CA ARG A 150 -8.27 -7.67 -24.74
C ARG A 150 -7.63 -6.37 -24.24
N CYS A 151 -6.40 -6.44 -23.69
CA CYS A 151 -5.68 -5.27 -23.21
C CYS A 151 -5.42 -4.24 -24.32
N LEU A 152 -5.07 -4.70 -25.54
CA LEU A 152 -4.89 -3.82 -26.69
C LEU A 152 -6.19 -3.12 -27.08
N LYS A 153 -7.34 -3.83 -27.03
CA LYS A 153 -8.65 -3.22 -27.26
C LYS A 153 -8.95 -2.13 -26.24
N GLU A 154 -8.70 -2.40 -24.97
CA GLU A 154 -8.89 -1.43 -23.88
C GLU A 154 -8.02 -0.18 -24.05
N LEU A 155 -6.72 -0.36 -24.32
CA LEU A 155 -5.80 0.73 -24.61
C LEU A 155 -6.23 1.50 -25.87
N SER A 156 -6.67 0.80 -26.92
CA SER A 156 -7.10 1.45 -28.14
C SER A 156 -8.32 2.36 -27.93
N TYR A 157 -9.30 1.88 -27.17
CA TYR A 157 -10.46 2.65 -26.78
C TYR A 157 -10.07 3.88 -25.94
N GLN A 158 -9.20 3.67 -24.95
CA GLN A 158 -8.74 4.73 -24.04
C GLN A 158 -7.98 5.85 -24.77
N TYR A 159 -7.16 5.52 -25.76
CA TYR A 159 -6.32 6.48 -26.49
C TYR A 159 -6.86 6.84 -27.88
N GLY A 160 -8.11 6.47 -28.19
CA GLY A 160 -8.77 6.82 -29.45
C GLY A 160 -8.11 6.23 -30.70
N LEU A 161 -7.47 5.06 -30.56
CA LEU A 161 -6.88 4.31 -31.66
C LEU A 161 -7.94 3.37 -32.24
N GLN A 162 -8.10 3.39 -33.56
CA GLN A 162 -9.06 2.53 -34.25
C GLN A 162 -8.41 1.17 -34.55
N LEU A 163 -8.85 0.11 -33.85
CA LEU A 163 -8.43 -1.27 -34.15
C LEU A 163 -9.27 -1.93 -35.25
N ASP A 164 -10.56 -1.59 -35.32
CA ASP A 164 -11.46 -1.91 -36.43
C ASP A 164 -12.62 -0.89 -36.50
N ASN A 165 -13.48 -0.99 -37.52
CA ASN A 165 -14.63 -0.08 -37.72
C ASN A 165 -15.81 -0.33 -36.75
N SER A 166 -15.74 -1.34 -35.89
CA SER A 166 -16.78 -1.77 -34.95
C SER A 166 -16.51 -1.37 -33.50
N VAL A 167 -15.28 -0.99 -33.15
CA VAL A 167 -14.95 -0.42 -31.84
C VAL A 167 -15.29 1.07 -31.82
N PRO A 168 -16.20 1.53 -30.93
CA PRO A 168 -16.53 2.95 -30.83
C PRO A 168 -15.29 3.75 -30.39
N VAL A 169 -14.87 4.69 -31.22
CA VAL A 169 -13.78 5.62 -30.90
C VAL A 169 -14.35 6.75 -30.05
N ASN A 170 -13.72 7.08 -28.92
CA ASN A 170 -14.03 8.30 -28.17
C ASN A 170 -13.60 9.52 -28.99
N HIS A 171 -14.46 9.98 -29.90
CA HIS A 171 -14.29 11.25 -30.59
C HIS A 171 -14.59 12.39 -29.61
N HIS A 172 -13.56 12.90 -28.93
CA HIS A 172 -13.59 14.30 -28.47
C HIS A 172 -13.58 15.21 -29.70
N SER A 173 -14.75 15.30 -30.33
CA SER A 173 -15.04 16.17 -31.45
C SER A 173 -15.19 17.60 -30.93
N ASN A 174 -14.10 18.36 -30.99
CA ASN A 174 -14.16 19.82 -31.00
C ASN A 174 -12.92 20.37 -31.69
N GLY A 175 -12.99 20.52 -33.02
CA GLY A 175 -12.32 21.52 -33.87
C GLY A 175 -10.79 21.69 -33.88
N ASN A 176 -10.07 21.25 -32.85
CA ASN A 176 -8.64 21.35 -32.70
C ASN A 176 -8.10 19.93 -32.58
N ARG A 177 -7.24 19.50 -33.53
CA ARG A 177 -6.43 18.29 -33.39
C ARG A 177 -5.58 18.42 -32.13
N LYS A 178 -6.11 18.04 -30.96
CA LYS A 178 -5.31 17.83 -29.75
C LYS A 178 -4.26 16.79 -30.12
N ILE A 179 -2.99 17.17 -30.08
CA ILE A 179 -1.89 16.22 -30.14
C ILE A 179 -2.11 15.24 -28.98
N VAL A 180 -2.57 14.03 -29.28
CA VAL A 180 -2.68 12.98 -28.27
C VAL A 180 -1.25 12.57 -27.94
N LYS A 181 -0.71 13.13 -26.84
CA LYS A 181 0.58 12.71 -26.32
C LYS A 181 0.40 11.31 -25.73
N TYR A 182 0.88 10.29 -26.44
CA TYR A 182 0.87 8.91 -25.95
C TYR A 182 1.75 8.81 -24.70
N PRO A 183 1.23 8.24 -23.60
CA PRO A 183 2.01 8.09 -22.38
C PRO A 183 3.09 7.02 -22.54
N ASP A 184 4.12 7.18 -21.72
CA ASP A 184 5.06 6.11 -21.45
C ASP A 184 4.40 5.08 -20.52
N PHE A 185 4.76 3.81 -20.66
CA PHE A 185 4.22 2.71 -19.85
C PHE A 185 5.32 2.04 -19.02
N PHE A 186 5.04 1.82 -17.74
CA PHE A 186 5.89 1.05 -16.84
C PHE A 186 5.14 -0.21 -16.41
N ILE A 187 5.51 -1.35 -16.96
CA ILE A 187 4.75 -2.60 -16.85
C ILE A 187 5.47 -3.55 -15.89
N TYR A 188 4.75 -4.10 -14.92
CA TYR A 188 5.31 -5.12 -14.04
C TYR A 188 4.34 -6.27 -13.80
N CYS A 189 4.91 -7.42 -13.44
CA CYS A 189 4.19 -8.56 -12.90
C CYS A 189 4.85 -9.00 -11.59
N TRP A 190 4.46 -10.15 -11.02
CA TRP A 190 5.02 -10.62 -9.73
C TRP A 190 6.56 -10.71 -9.70
N ARG A 191 7.17 -11.26 -10.77
CA ARG A 191 8.62 -11.56 -10.85
C ARG A 191 9.34 -10.88 -12.01
N GLY A 192 8.70 -9.94 -12.72
CA GLY A 192 9.30 -9.26 -13.87
C GLY A 192 9.72 -10.22 -14.99
N GLY A 193 8.87 -11.22 -15.28
CA GLY A 193 9.15 -12.30 -16.22
C GLY A 193 8.16 -12.32 -17.40
N GLN A 194 7.80 -13.52 -17.84
CA GLN A 194 7.00 -13.75 -19.06
C GLN A 194 5.72 -12.90 -19.13
N ARG A 195 4.95 -12.76 -18.03
CA ARG A 195 3.68 -11.99 -18.03
C ARG A 195 3.86 -10.53 -18.47
N SER A 196 4.73 -9.78 -17.78
CA SER A 196 4.99 -8.37 -18.11
C SER A 196 5.72 -8.22 -19.44
N ASN A 197 6.69 -9.11 -19.71
CA ASN A 197 7.51 -9.02 -20.90
C ASN A 197 6.69 -9.33 -22.17
N SER A 198 5.70 -10.22 -22.11
CA SER A 198 4.82 -10.51 -23.25
C SER A 198 4.01 -9.29 -23.67
N LEU A 199 3.36 -8.59 -22.73
CA LEU A 199 2.62 -7.36 -23.06
C LEU A 199 3.56 -6.25 -23.58
N ALA A 200 4.71 -6.05 -22.91
CA ALA A 200 5.70 -5.07 -23.34
C ALA A 200 6.25 -5.36 -24.74
N THR A 201 6.52 -6.62 -25.05
CA THR A 201 6.98 -7.07 -26.38
C THR A 201 5.94 -6.72 -27.44
N ILE A 202 4.67 -7.07 -27.23
CA ILE A 202 3.61 -6.79 -28.20
C ILE A 202 3.43 -5.28 -28.40
N LEU A 203 3.43 -4.49 -27.33
CA LEU A 203 3.32 -3.03 -27.43
C LEU A 203 4.51 -2.39 -28.18
N SER A 204 5.74 -2.89 -27.94
CA SER A 204 6.93 -2.48 -28.68
C SER A 204 6.86 -2.85 -30.15
N GLU A 205 6.40 -4.07 -30.46
CA GLU A 205 6.32 -4.59 -31.83
C GLU A 205 5.25 -3.91 -32.68
N VAL A 206 4.13 -3.53 -32.07
CA VAL A 206 3.06 -2.73 -32.68
C VAL A 206 3.49 -1.27 -32.87
N GLY A 207 4.56 -0.83 -32.21
CA GLY A 207 5.12 0.51 -32.34
C GLY A 207 4.37 1.55 -31.51
N TRP A 208 3.98 1.20 -30.27
CA TRP A 208 3.43 2.17 -29.33
C TRP A 208 4.31 3.44 -29.29
N PRO A 209 3.75 4.65 -29.46
CA PRO A 209 4.57 5.84 -29.64
C PRO A 209 5.37 6.26 -28.39
N GLY A 210 4.83 5.97 -27.20
CA GLY A 210 5.49 6.20 -25.91
C GLY A 210 6.59 5.17 -25.60
N ASN A 211 7.44 5.47 -24.63
CA ASN A 211 8.44 4.53 -24.13
C ASN A 211 7.77 3.41 -23.33
N ILE A 212 8.27 2.19 -23.45
CA ILE A 212 7.81 1.03 -22.68
C ILE A 212 8.95 0.59 -21.77
N TYR A 213 8.63 0.45 -20.49
CA TYR A 213 9.54 0.02 -19.43
C TYR A 213 9.00 -1.23 -18.76
N THR A 214 9.88 -2.12 -18.32
CA THR A 214 9.51 -3.26 -17.47
C THR A 214 10.39 -3.38 -16.24
N LEU A 215 9.79 -3.67 -15.09
CA LEU A 215 10.51 -3.80 -13.82
C LEU A 215 11.23 -5.16 -13.72
N VAL A 216 12.56 -5.13 -13.59
CA VAL A 216 13.38 -6.31 -13.30
C VAL A 216 12.97 -6.91 -11.96
N GLY A 217 12.67 -8.20 -11.97
CA GLY A 217 12.21 -8.95 -10.80
C GLY A 217 10.83 -8.54 -10.26
N GLY A 218 10.17 -7.55 -10.88
CA GLY A 218 8.77 -7.22 -10.71
C GLY A 218 8.39 -6.73 -9.32
N TYR A 219 7.11 -6.95 -8.97
CA TYR A 219 6.54 -6.55 -7.69
C TYR A 219 7.34 -7.09 -6.48
N ARG A 220 7.88 -8.31 -6.59
CA ARG A 220 8.72 -8.90 -5.54
C ARG A 220 9.95 -8.04 -5.25
N SER A 221 10.67 -7.60 -6.28
CA SER A 221 11.85 -6.74 -6.13
C SER A 221 11.50 -5.39 -5.54
N TRP A 222 10.38 -4.81 -5.97
CA TRP A 222 9.85 -3.58 -5.39
C TRP A 222 9.54 -3.74 -3.90
N ARG A 223 8.87 -4.83 -3.52
CA ARG A 223 8.60 -5.15 -2.11
C ARG A 223 9.87 -5.35 -1.29
N ARG A 224 10.92 -5.94 -1.85
CA ARG A 224 12.22 -6.06 -1.17
C ARG A 224 12.83 -4.69 -0.93
N LEU A 225 12.88 -3.83 -1.95
CA LEU A 225 13.38 -2.47 -1.82
C LEU A 225 12.61 -1.71 -0.73
N LEU A 226 11.27 -1.78 -0.79
CA LEU A 226 10.38 -1.11 0.13
C LEU A 226 10.66 -1.46 1.59
N LEU A 227 10.73 -2.76 1.91
CA LEU A 227 10.98 -3.22 3.28
C LEU A 227 12.38 -2.81 3.78
N ARG A 228 13.37 -2.83 2.90
CA ARG A 228 14.74 -2.37 3.21
C ARG A 228 14.75 -0.88 3.51
N GLN A 229 14.02 -0.08 2.73
CA GLN A 229 13.89 1.35 2.94
C GLN A 229 13.12 1.70 4.23
N LEU A 230 12.03 0.98 4.54
CA LEU A 230 11.28 1.17 5.79
C LEU A 230 12.09 0.83 7.05
N ASP A 231 13.05 -0.08 6.95
CA ASP A 231 13.98 -0.34 8.06
C ASP A 231 15.09 0.73 8.13
N ALA A 232 15.57 1.18 6.97
CA ALA A 232 16.72 2.06 6.86
C ALA A 232 16.42 3.54 7.15
N TRP A 233 15.37 4.08 6.54
CA TRP A 233 15.12 5.52 6.58
C TRP A 233 14.94 6.10 7.98
N PRO A 234 14.18 5.49 8.89
CA PRO A 234 14.02 6.03 10.24
C PRO A 234 15.34 6.10 11.03
N ARG A 235 16.33 5.27 10.68
CA ARG A 235 17.64 5.23 11.33
C ARG A 235 18.61 6.26 10.76
N TRP A 236 18.66 6.38 9.42
CA TRP A 236 19.78 7.07 8.75
C TRP A 236 19.38 8.23 7.85
N SER A 237 18.11 8.37 7.47
CA SER A 237 17.67 9.40 6.50
C SER A 237 16.74 10.45 7.06
N ILE A 238 15.91 10.09 8.04
CA ILE A 238 14.94 11.02 8.61
C ILE A 238 15.65 11.86 9.66
N LEU A 239 15.93 13.12 9.30
CA LEU A 239 16.56 14.11 10.15
C LEU A 239 15.55 14.87 11.01
N SER A 240 14.27 14.86 10.62
CA SER A 240 13.19 15.43 11.42
C SER A 240 13.18 14.88 12.85
N PRO A 241 13.02 15.75 13.88
CA PRO A 241 12.78 15.30 15.24
C PRO A 241 11.43 14.57 15.32
N PHE A 242 11.40 13.47 16.05
CA PHE A 242 10.19 12.66 16.25
C PHE A 242 9.48 13.15 17.50
N TRP A 243 8.18 13.43 17.38
CA TRP A 243 7.30 13.79 18.48
C TRP A 243 6.16 12.78 18.56
N VAL A 244 6.17 11.98 19.63
CA VAL A 244 5.15 10.96 19.88
C VAL A 244 4.08 11.53 20.79
N ILE A 245 2.85 11.64 20.27
CA ILE A 245 1.68 11.98 21.07
C ILE A 245 1.30 10.77 21.91
N SER A 246 1.29 10.96 23.24
CA SER A 246 1.06 9.92 24.24
C SER A 246 -0.05 10.36 25.20
N GLY A 247 -0.77 9.40 25.74
CA GLY A 247 -1.91 9.67 26.63
C GLY A 247 -2.82 8.46 26.71
N LEU A 248 -3.60 8.39 27.80
CA LEU A 248 -4.53 7.30 28.06
C LEU A 248 -5.64 7.21 26.99
N THR A 249 -6.35 6.08 26.94
CA THR A 249 -7.49 5.89 26.02
C THR A 249 -8.53 6.99 26.24
N GLY A 250 -9.01 7.60 25.16
CA GLY A 250 -9.98 8.70 25.21
C GLY A 250 -9.37 10.10 25.36
N SER A 251 -8.04 10.26 25.29
CA SER A 251 -7.36 11.56 25.42
C SER A 251 -7.36 12.45 24.16
N GLY A 252 -8.01 12.03 23.07
CA GLY A 252 -8.10 12.83 21.85
C GLY A 252 -6.84 12.82 20.96
N LYS A 253 -5.92 11.86 21.13
CA LYS A 253 -4.65 11.79 20.36
C LYS A 253 -4.85 11.87 18.84
N SER A 254 -5.73 11.04 18.27
CA SER A 254 -6.00 11.05 16.83
C SER A 254 -6.64 12.38 16.36
N LEU A 255 -7.43 13.05 17.21
CA LEU A 255 -7.95 14.39 16.88
C LEU A 255 -6.81 15.43 16.86
N ILE A 256 -5.88 15.38 17.83
CA ILE A 256 -4.71 16.26 17.84
C ILE A 256 -3.83 16.03 16.60
N LEU A 257 -3.61 14.76 16.20
CA LEU A 257 -2.87 14.44 14.97
C LEU A 257 -3.56 15.00 13.72
N GLN A 258 -4.90 14.89 13.63
CA GLN A 258 -5.67 15.47 12.53
C GLN A 258 -5.51 16.99 12.48
N GLU A 259 -5.66 17.68 13.61
CA GLU A 259 -5.52 19.14 13.66
C GLU A 259 -4.08 19.58 13.33
N LEU A 260 -3.05 18.85 13.78
CA LEU A 260 -1.67 19.10 13.34
C LEU A 260 -1.51 18.96 11.83
N HIS A 261 -2.13 17.94 11.24
CA HIS A 261 -2.09 17.73 9.79
C HIS A 261 -2.78 18.88 9.04
N ASP A 262 -3.94 19.32 9.51
CA ASP A 262 -4.71 20.45 8.96
C ASP A 262 -3.92 21.78 9.08
N HIS A 263 -3.08 21.91 10.10
CA HIS A 263 -2.12 23.01 10.27
C HIS A 263 -0.87 22.90 9.37
N GLY A 264 -0.78 21.86 8.54
CA GLY A 264 0.29 21.69 7.55
C GLY A 264 1.54 20.99 8.09
N GLU A 265 1.50 20.44 9.29
CA GLU A 265 2.60 19.65 9.87
C GLU A 265 2.78 18.29 9.18
N THR A 266 3.94 17.67 9.39
CA THR A 266 4.17 16.30 8.91
C THR A 266 3.67 15.30 9.94
N VAL A 267 2.57 14.62 9.63
CA VAL A 267 1.89 13.70 10.55
C VAL A 267 1.84 12.29 9.96
N PHE A 268 2.28 11.30 10.73
CA PHE A 268 2.10 9.89 10.41
C PHE A 268 1.04 9.30 11.34
N ASP A 269 -0.20 9.25 10.88
CA ASP A 269 -1.29 8.54 11.55
C ASP A 269 -1.18 7.04 11.23
N LEU A 270 -0.47 6.31 12.09
CA LEU A 270 -0.22 4.89 11.90
C LEU A 270 -1.51 4.05 11.94
N GLU A 271 -2.51 4.47 12.71
CA GLU A 271 -3.79 3.77 12.80
C GLU A 271 -4.59 3.95 11.50
N ALA A 272 -4.67 5.17 10.99
CA ALA A 272 -5.30 5.44 9.69
C ALA A 272 -4.60 4.69 8.54
N LEU A 273 -3.27 4.64 8.54
CA LEU A 273 -2.50 3.88 7.54
C LEU A 273 -2.77 2.37 7.63
N ALA A 274 -2.97 1.86 8.85
CA ALA A 274 -3.32 0.46 9.08
C ALA A 274 -4.82 0.16 8.81
N LYS A 275 -5.63 1.18 8.46
CA LYS A 275 -7.10 1.12 8.45
C LYS A 275 -7.66 0.55 9.76
N HIS A 276 -6.99 0.89 10.85
CA HIS A 276 -7.35 0.50 12.20
C HIS A 276 -7.88 1.74 12.92
N LYS A 277 -8.86 1.57 13.80
CA LYS A 277 -9.16 2.57 14.82
C LYS A 277 -8.81 1.97 16.18
N GLY A 278 -7.85 2.56 16.88
CA GLY A 278 -7.34 2.15 18.17
C GLY A 278 -8.36 2.33 19.28
N SER A 279 -9.16 1.29 19.54
CA SER A 279 -9.96 1.04 20.75
C SER A 279 -10.84 -0.18 20.47
N MET A 280 -11.32 -0.88 21.50
CA MET A 280 -12.32 -1.97 21.32
C MET A 280 -13.61 -1.46 20.66
N PHE A 281 -13.88 -0.16 20.75
CA PHE A 281 -15.02 0.48 20.09
C PHE A 281 -14.75 0.92 18.63
N GLY A 282 -13.52 0.77 18.13
CA GLY A 282 -13.10 1.29 16.82
C GLY A 282 -13.34 0.39 15.61
N GLY A 283 -13.64 -0.90 15.81
CA GLY A 283 -13.51 -1.95 14.79
C GLY A 283 -14.20 -1.71 13.43
N ASP A 284 -15.41 -1.14 13.38
CA ASP A 284 -16.26 -1.29 12.17
C ASP A 284 -17.00 -0.02 11.69
N CYS A 285 -16.66 1.18 12.16
CA CYS A 285 -17.47 2.38 11.83
C CYS A 285 -17.28 2.92 10.40
N VAL A 286 -16.64 2.18 9.49
CA VAL A 286 -16.46 2.56 8.06
C VAL A 286 -17.49 1.86 7.15
N LEU A 287 -18.38 1.00 7.68
CA LEU A 287 -19.45 0.37 6.88
C LEU A 287 -20.74 1.20 6.78
N SER A 288 -20.68 2.53 6.89
CA SER A 288 -21.78 3.40 6.50
C SER A 288 -21.32 4.32 5.38
N ASN A 289 -21.30 3.77 4.16
CA ASN A 289 -21.58 4.42 2.86
C ASN A 289 -21.12 3.60 1.64
N SER A 290 -21.16 2.27 1.71
CA SER A 290 -21.14 1.43 0.51
C SER A 290 -21.94 0.15 0.76
N ASP A 291 -23.20 0.18 0.34
CA ASP A 291 -24.05 -1.01 0.19
C ASP A 291 -23.46 -1.93 -0.88
N THR A 292 -22.56 -2.81 -0.48
CA THR A 292 -22.26 -4.05 -1.23
C THR A 292 -21.86 -5.14 -0.25
N SER A 293 -22.86 -5.95 0.11
CA SER A 293 -22.79 -7.36 0.50
C SER A 293 -21.53 -7.84 1.24
N ASP A 294 -21.70 -7.95 2.56
CA ASP A 294 -20.93 -8.79 3.48
C ASP A 294 -20.70 -10.19 2.92
N HIS A 295 -19.45 -10.53 2.62
CA HIS A 295 -18.85 -11.87 2.74
C HIS A 295 -17.36 -11.83 2.37
N GLN A 296 -16.49 -11.26 3.22
CA GLN A 296 -15.03 -11.53 3.19
C GLN A 296 -14.29 -10.87 4.37
N SER A 297 -14.47 -11.38 5.60
CA SER A 297 -13.72 -10.92 6.77
C SER A 297 -13.16 -12.10 7.57
N SER A 298 -12.24 -12.87 6.97
CA SER A 298 -11.47 -13.88 7.72
C SER A 298 -10.14 -14.30 7.09
N THR A 299 -9.85 -13.97 5.83
CA THR A 299 -8.64 -14.48 5.14
C THR A 299 -7.86 -13.35 4.49
N ASN A 300 -6.95 -12.71 5.24
CA ASN A 300 -5.60 -12.33 4.77
C ASN A 300 -4.90 -11.37 5.74
N LYS A 301 -4.46 -11.88 6.90
CA LYS A 301 -3.55 -11.13 7.79
C LYS A 301 -2.28 -10.66 7.05
N GLY A 302 -1.75 -11.49 6.15
CA GLY A 302 -0.58 -11.13 5.34
C GLY A 302 -0.81 -10.00 4.32
N SER A 303 -2.05 -9.79 3.87
CA SER A 303 -2.38 -8.69 2.94
C SER A 303 -2.41 -7.35 3.67
N GLN A 304 -3.00 -7.32 4.87
CA GLN A 304 -3.10 -6.10 5.67
C GLN A 304 -1.72 -5.55 6.05
N GLN A 305 -0.77 -6.42 6.42
CA GLN A 305 0.62 -6.01 6.68
C GLN A 305 1.27 -5.37 5.46
N LYS A 306 1.19 -6.03 4.29
CA LYS A 306 1.82 -5.53 3.06
C LYS A 306 1.26 -4.17 2.66
N PHE A 307 -0.06 -4.04 2.67
CA PHE A 307 -0.75 -2.78 2.38
C PHE A 307 -0.32 -1.67 3.35
N PHE A 308 -0.31 -1.94 4.66
CA PHE A 308 0.17 -0.98 5.67
C PHE A 308 1.60 -0.51 5.38
N GLU A 309 2.52 -1.43 5.11
CA GLU A 309 3.92 -1.09 4.78
C GLU A 309 4.00 -0.27 3.49
N SER A 310 3.21 -0.61 2.47
CA SER A 310 3.15 0.13 1.21
C SER A 310 2.64 1.55 1.39
N GLN A 311 1.62 1.74 2.22
CA GLN A 311 1.09 3.06 2.56
C GLN A 311 2.09 3.88 3.38
N LEU A 312 2.72 3.27 4.39
CA LEU A 312 3.75 3.93 5.20
C LEU A 312 4.95 4.38 4.35
N HIS A 313 5.42 3.51 3.46
CA HIS A 313 6.50 3.81 2.53
C HIS A 313 6.14 4.97 1.59
N HIS A 314 4.92 4.95 1.06
CA HIS A 314 4.42 6.02 0.21
C HIS A 314 4.40 7.38 0.93
N VAL A 315 3.89 7.42 2.16
CA VAL A 315 3.85 8.65 2.98
C VAL A 315 5.26 9.16 3.30
N MET A 316 6.20 8.27 3.60
CA MET A 316 7.61 8.64 3.80
C MET A 316 8.24 9.21 2.52
N MET A 317 7.99 8.59 1.37
CA MET A 317 8.51 9.04 0.08
C MET A 317 7.95 10.40 -0.35
N THR A 318 6.65 10.61 -0.20
CA THR A 318 5.99 11.88 -0.54
C THR A 318 6.44 13.02 0.38
N ASN A 319 6.73 12.73 1.65
CA ASN A 319 7.23 13.70 2.61
C ASN A 319 8.76 13.76 2.70
N LYS A 320 9.50 13.09 1.81
CA LYS A 320 10.98 12.98 1.88
C LYS A 320 11.67 14.34 2.07
N HIS A 321 11.28 15.36 1.30
CA HIS A 321 11.86 16.70 1.41
C HIS A 321 11.62 17.35 2.78
N ARG A 322 10.45 17.12 3.39
CA ARG A 322 10.16 17.61 4.73
C ARG A 322 10.96 16.85 5.78
N LEU A 323 11.03 15.53 5.64
CA LEU A 323 11.71 14.60 6.55
C LEU A 323 13.25 14.74 6.56
N SER A 324 13.82 15.30 5.50
CA SER A 324 15.26 15.58 5.38
C SER A 324 15.69 16.89 6.07
N SER A 325 14.83 17.52 6.88
CA SER A 325 15.14 18.77 7.57
C SER A 325 14.86 18.65 9.07
N CYS A 326 15.86 18.96 9.90
CA CYS A 326 15.70 19.05 11.35
C CYS A 326 14.76 20.18 11.79
N LYS A 327 14.37 21.08 10.88
CA LYS A 327 13.40 22.14 11.15
C LYS A 327 11.95 21.67 11.05
N ASN A 328 11.68 20.52 10.42
CA ASN A 328 10.31 20.03 10.27
C ASN A 328 10.11 18.89 11.25
N ILE A 329 9.08 18.99 12.10
CA ILE A 329 8.77 17.96 13.10
C ILE A 329 7.96 16.85 12.44
N LEU A 330 8.26 15.60 12.81
CA LEU A 330 7.43 14.45 12.50
C LEU A 330 6.57 14.10 13.72
N TRP A 331 5.26 14.29 13.58
CA TRP A 331 4.27 13.93 14.59
C TRP A 331 3.72 12.54 14.32
N ILE A 332 3.61 11.74 15.37
CA ILE A 332 3.16 10.35 15.25
C ILE A 332 2.48 9.91 16.54
N GLU A 333 1.50 9.02 16.43
CA GLU A 333 1.09 8.19 17.55
C GLU A 333 1.60 6.78 17.35
N CYS A 334 2.21 6.22 18.38
CA CYS A 334 2.55 4.82 18.38
C CYS A 334 2.57 4.35 19.81
N GLU A 335 1.52 3.63 20.19
CA GLU A 335 1.53 2.93 21.44
C GLU A 335 2.44 1.71 21.25
N SER A 336 1.99 0.64 20.61
CA SER A 336 2.70 -0.64 20.61
C SER A 336 3.55 -0.87 19.35
N ARG A 337 4.38 -1.93 19.35
CA ARG A 337 5.10 -2.36 18.14
C ARG A 337 4.14 -2.79 17.01
N HIS A 338 2.94 -3.21 17.40
CA HIS A 338 1.86 -3.59 16.49
C HIS A 338 0.71 -2.60 16.61
N ILE A 339 0.14 -2.24 15.46
CA ILE A 339 -1.08 -1.47 15.30
C ILE A 339 -2.18 -2.48 15.03
N GLY A 340 -3.06 -2.67 16.02
CA GLY A 340 -4.03 -3.75 15.99
C GLY A 340 -3.39 -5.14 15.99
N PRO A 341 -4.15 -6.18 15.57
CA PRO A 341 -3.71 -7.58 15.68
C PRO A 341 -2.74 -8.03 14.57
N VAL A 342 -2.51 -7.22 13.54
CA VAL A 342 -1.85 -7.66 12.30
C VAL A 342 -0.72 -6.76 11.85
N CYS A 343 -0.86 -5.43 11.97
CA CYS A 343 0.08 -4.48 11.36
C CYS A 343 1.28 -4.23 12.29
N GLY A 344 2.45 -4.79 11.98
CA GLY A 344 3.70 -4.61 12.72
C GLY A 344 4.60 -3.53 12.13
N LEU A 345 5.33 -2.82 13.00
CA LEU A 345 6.36 -1.86 12.59
C LEU A 345 7.70 -2.54 12.28
N SER A 346 8.45 -1.95 11.33
CA SER A 346 9.84 -2.31 11.08
C SER A 346 10.71 -2.05 12.32
N ASP A 347 11.80 -2.80 12.46
CA ASP A 347 12.74 -2.58 13.56
C ASP A 347 13.32 -1.17 13.51
N GLY A 348 13.61 -0.64 12.32
CA GLY A 348 14.04 0.73 12.11
C GLY A 348 13.12 1.77 12.73
N LEU A 349 11.84 1.78 12.34
CA LEU A 349 10.88 2.76 12.86
C LEU A 349 10.64 2.53 14.36
N TRP A 350 10.52 1.29 14.80
CA TRP A 350 10.28 0.96 16.21
C TRP A 350 11.45 1.33 17.14
N SER A 351 12.69 1.15 16.69
CA SER A 351 13.88 1.63 17.39
C SER A 351 13.89 3.15 17.46
N ARG A 352 13.63 3.84 16.34
CA ARG A 352 13.61 5.31 16.30
C ARG A 352 12.57 5.88 17.26
N LEU A 353 11.35 5.34 17.27
CA LEU A 353 10.27 5.76 18.16
C LEU A 353 10.56 5.59 19.65
N ARG A 354 11.53 4.75 20.02
CA ARG A 354 11.93 4.51 21.43
C ARG A 354 13.28 5.10 21.79
N SER A 355 13.98 5.69 20.82
CA SER A 355 15.32 6.20 21.04
C SER A 355 15.32 7.35 22.05
N THR A 356 16.23 7.25 23.00
CA THR A 356 16.60 8.29 23.98
C THR A 356 18.03 8.79 23.77
N ASP A 357 18.67 8.40 22.66
CA ASP A 357 19.99 8.88 22.26
C ASP A 357 19.97 10.41 22.08
N PRO A 358 20.96 11.17 22.59
CA PRO A 358 21.01 12.62 22.45
C PRO A 358 20.93 13.17 21.01
N ASN A 359 21.39 12.41 20.01
CA ASN A 359 21.41 12.84 18.61
C ASN A 359 20.11 12.50 17.87
N VAL A 360 19.45 11.42 18.28
CA VAL A 360 18.24 10.88 17.65
C VAL A 360 17.20 10.55 18.71
N GLY A 361 17.03 11.46 19.67
CA GLY A 361 16.03 11.36 20.72
C GLY A 361 14.63 11.49 20.12
N THR A 362 13.68 10.79 20.70
CA THR A 362 12.26 10.93 20.36
C THR A 362 11.54 11.59 21.52
N HIS A 363 11.00 12.79 21.28
CA HIS A 363 10.22 13.52 22.27
C HIS A 363 8.87 12.87 22.45
N ARG A 364 8.36 12.92 23.69
CA ARG A 364 7.06 12.37 24.06
C ARG A 364 6.22 13.47 24.68
N LEU A 365 5.10 13.76 24.05
CA LEU A 365 4.11 14.68 24.58
C LEU A 365 3.00 13.90 25.25
N TRP A 366 2.91 13.99 26.58
CA TRP A 366 1.83 13.41 27.37
C TRP A 366 0.64 14.37 27.47
N ILE A 367 -0.50 13.96 26.92
CA ILE A 367 -1.78 14.66 27.06
C ILE A 367 -2.42 14.21 28.37
N ASP A 368 -2.44 15.12 29.33
CA ASP A 368 -3.05 14.94 30.63
C ASP A 368 -4.49 15.43 30.60
N ILE A 369 -5.45 14.55 30.87
CA ILE A 369 -6.86 14.86 30.80
C ILE A 369 -7.62 14.11 31.88
N THR A 370 -8.67 14.73 32.41
CA THR A 370 -9.52 14.16 33.44
C THR A 370 -10.26 12.93 32.92
N GLU A 371 -10.58 11.99 33.81
CA GLU A 371 -11.33 10.79 33.43
C GLU A 371 -12.72 11.15 32.91
N GLU A 372 -13.36 12.14 33.53
CA GLU A 372 -14.69 12.61 33.16
C GLU A 372 -14.73 13.11 31.71
N ALA A 373 -13.72 13.87 31.29
CA ALA A 373 -13.63 14.37 29.92
C ALA A 373 -13.33 13.25 28.91
N ARG A 374 -12.51 12.25 29.29
CA ARG A 374 -12.27 11.05 28.45
C ARG A 374 -13.54 10.23 28.25
N VAL A 375 -14.32 10.02 29.33
CA VAL A 375 -15.58 9.28 29.28
C VAL A 375 -16.59 10.02 28.41
N ALA A 376 -16.75 11.33 28.58
CA ALA A 376 -17.63 12.15 27.76
C ALA A 376 -17.29 12.03 26.26
N TRP A 377 -16.01 12.17 25.92
CA TRP A 377 -15.52 12.00 24.54
C TRP A 377 -15.82 10.62 23.96
N ILE A 378 -15.57 9.55 24.73
CA ILE A 378 -15.82 8.18 24.27
C ILE A 378 -17.32 7.96 24.01
N LEU A 379 -18.17 8.44 24.91
CA LEU A 379 -19.62 8.29 24.76
C LEU A 379 -20.17 9.06 23.56
N GLU A 380 -19.61 10.22 23.25
CA GLU A 380 -19.99 11.02 22.07
C GLU A 380 -19.57 10.31 20.78
N ASN A 381 -18.28 10.00 20.65
CA ASN A 381 -17.68 9.56 19.38
C ASN A 381 -17.83 8.07 19.08
N TYR A 382 -18.09 7.26 20.11
CA TYR A 382 -18.35 5.83 19.96
C TYR A 382 -19.79 5.47 20.33
N SER A 383 -20.69 6.45 20.39
CA SER A 383 -22.12 6.28 20.70
C SER A 383 -22.79 5.14 19.90
N THR A 384 -22.43 5.00 18.62
CA THR A 384 -22.97 3.95 17.73
C THR A 384 -22.59 2.55 18.17
N VAL A 385 -21.41 2.37 18.77
CA VAL A 385 -20.91 1.08 19.25
C VAL A 385 -21.30 0.86 20.71
N THR A 386 -21.15 1.87 21.58
CA THR A 386 -21.47 1.77 23.00
C THR A 386 -22.95 1.52 23.24
N ARG A 387 -23.83 2.06 22.40
CA ARG A 387 -25.29 1.82 22.47
C ARG A 387 -25.74 0.55 21.75
N ASN A 388 -24.86 -0.14 21.03
CA ASN A 388 -25.16 -1.43 20.42
C ASN A 388 -24.92 -2.57 21.42
N VAL A 389 -25.94 -2.83 22.25
CA VAL A 389 -25.88 -3.82 23.34
C VAL A 389 -25.36 -5.19 22.86
N PRO A 390 -25.88 -5.81 21.77
CA PRO A 390 -25.35 -7.09 21.30
C PRO A 390 -23.85 -7.08 21.00
N LYS A 391 -23.34 -6.01 20.37
CA LYS A 391 -21.91 -5.88 20.09
C LYS A 391 -21.09 -5.73 21.37
N VAL A 392 -21.53 -4.90 22.31
CA VAL A 392 -20.83 -4.70 23.59
C VAL A 392 -20.78 -6.01 24.39
N LEU A 393 -21.85 -6.80 24.41
CA LEU A 393 -21.86 -8.10 25.09
C LEU A 393 -20.89 -9.11 24.44
N ALA A 394 -20.79 -9.12 23.11
CA ALA A 394 -19.81 -9.96 22.41
C ALA A 394 -18.37 -9.54 22.76
N ILE A 395 -18.12 -8.23 22.85
CA ILE A 395 -16.85 -7.66 23.28
C ILE A 395 -16.52 -8.06 24.72
N LEU A 396 -17.47 -7.93 25.66
CA LEU A 396 -17.29 -8.32 27.06
C LEU A 396 -16.97 -9.81 27.20
N LYS A 397 -17.61 -10.66 26.40
CA LYS A 397 -17.32 -12.10 26.38
C LYS A 397 -15.86 -12.39 26.00
N SER A 398 -15.28 -11.62 25.08
CA SER A 398 -13.86 -11.76 24.71
C SER A 398 -12.89 -11.31 25.82
N LEU A 399 -13.33 -10.43 26.72
CA LEU A 399 -12.51 -9.95 27.84
C LEU A 399 -12.49 -10.89 29.04
N ASN A 400 -13.34 -11.93 29.05
CA ASN A 400 -13.47 -12.83 30.19
C ASN A 400 -12.19 -13.64 30.46
N GLU A 401 -11.28 -13.73 29.48
CA GLU A 401 -9.96 -14.34 29.64
C GLU A 401 -9.00 -13.47 30.49
N TYR A 402 -9.25 -12.16 30.57
CA TYR A 402 -8.34 -11.19 31.18
C TYR A 402 -8.93 -10.49 32.42
N ILE A 403 -10.26 -10.54 32.59
CA ILE A 403 -11.00 -9.80 33.61
C ILE A 403 -11.86 -10.77 34.43
N PRO A 404 -11.93 -10.63 35.77
CA PRO A 404 -12.76 -11.49 36.60
C PRO A 404 -14.24 -11.46 36.21
N ASP A 405 -14.90 -12.63 36.22
CA ASP A 405 -16.34 -12.79 35.89
C ASP A 405 -17.24 -11.81 36.66
N LYS A 406 -16.92 -11.51 37.92
CA LYS A 406 -17.68 -10.58 38.75
C LYS A 406 -17.76 -9.17 38.13
N LEU A 407 -16.66 -8.67 37.57
CA LEU A 407 -16.62 -7.35 36.92
C LEU A 407 -17.34 -7.39 35.58
N ILE A 408 -17.18 -8.46 34.81
CA ILE A 408 -17.90 -8.65 33.53
C ILE A 408 -19.42 -8.67 33.75
N ASN A 409 -19.89 -9.37 34.79
CA ASN A 409 -21.31 -9.38 35.15
C ASN A 409 -21.81 -8.00 35.57
N GLN A 410 -21.03 -7.25 36.37
CA GLN A 410 -21.37 -5.88 36.74
C GLN A 410 -21.49 -4.96 35.52
N TRP A 411 -20.54 -5.04 34.59
CA TRP A 411 -20.58 -4.26 33.35
C TRP A 411 -21.74 -4.65 32.43
N THR A 412 -22.04 -5.95 32.36
CA THR A 412 -23.20 -6.46 31.63
C THR A 412 -24.50 -5.88 32.18
N GLU A 413 -24.66 -5.84 33.52
CA GLU A 413 -25.81 -5.19 34.16
C GLU A 413 -25.87 -3.68 33.86
N MET A 414 -24.74 -2.97 33.90
CA MET A 414 -24.68 -1.54 33.58
C MET A 414 -25.15 -1.26 32.14
N VAL A 415 -24.68 -2.07 31.18
CA VAL A 415 -25.07 -1.97 29.76
C VAL A 415 -26.57 -2.24 29.59
N HIS A 416 -27.14 -3.23 30.27
CA HIS A 416 -28.58 -3.51 30.23
C HIS A 416 -29.44 -2.40 30.85
N ARG A 417 -28.91 -1.65 31.82
CA ARG A 417 -29.56 -0.48 32.44
C ARG A 417 -29.28 0.83 31.70
N GLU A 418 -28.61 0.77 30.55
CA GLU A 418 -28.17 1.94 29.77
C GLU A 418 -27.26 2.92 30.54
N ASP A 419 -26.62 2.46 31.62
CA ASP A 419 -25.62 3.23 32.37
C ASP A 419 -24.24 3.11 31.69
N PHE A 420 -24.15 3.68 30.49
CA PHE A 420 -22.94 3.64 29.68
C PHE A 420 -21.79 4.42 30.30
N THR A 421 -22.09 5.46 31.10
CA THR A 421 -21.07 6.26 31.81
C THR A 421 -20.31 5.39 32.80
N SER A 422 -21.01 4.72 33.72
CA SER A 422 -20.37 3.84 34.69
C SER A 422 -19.65 2.68 34.02
N PHE A 423 -20.22 2.14 32.94
CA PHE A 423 -19.60 1.08 32.14
C PHE A 423 -18.25 1.51 31.55
N VAL A 424 -18.21 2.64 30.82
CA VAL A 424 -16.98 3.15 30.19
C VAL A 424 -15.94 3.52 31.26
N THR A 425 -16.36 4.16 32.35
CA THR A 425 -15.47 4.46 33.49
C THR A 425 -14.84 3.19 34.07
N GLY A 426 -15.64 2.16 34.33
CA GLY A 426 -15.15 0.88 34.83
C GLY A 426 -14.14 0.23 33.88
N LEU A 427 -14.43 0.26 32.58
CA LEU A 427 -13.59 -0.32 31.55
C LEU A 427 -12.25 0.43 31.41
N LEU A 428 -12.24 1.77 31.50
CA LEU A 428 -11.01 2.55 31.53
C LEU A 428 -10.15 2.20 32.76
N ARG A 429 -10.74 2.22 33.96
CA ARG A 429 -10.03 2.02 35.23
C ARG A 429 -9.46 0.61 35.41
N HIS A 430 -10.20 -0.41 34.98
CA HIS A 430 -9.86 -1.81 35.30
C HIS A 430 -9.27 -2.58 34.12
N HIS A 431 -9.33 -2.05 32.89
CA HIS A 431 -8.75 -2.70 31.72
C HIS A 431 -7.72 -1.81 31.01
N TYR A 432 -8.13 -0.66 30.46
CA TYR A 432 -7.24 0.13 29.60
C TYR A 432 -6.08 0.81 30.33
N ASP A 433 -6.38 1.60 31.36
CA ASP A 433 -5.39 2.43 32.02
C ASP A 433 -4.29 1.59 32.71
N PRO A 434 -4.61 0.49 33.44
CA PRO A 434 -3.58 -0.38 34.02
C PRO A 434 -2.67 -1.04 32.98
N LEU A 435 -3.25 -1.56 31.89
CA LEU A 435 -2.47 -2.18 30.81
C LEU A 435 -1.55 -1.17 30.13
N TYR A 436 -2.06 0.03 29.88
CA TYR A 436 -1.29 1.11 29.29
C TYR A 436 -0.12 1.51 30.19
N ILE A 437 -0.38 1.80 31.47
CA ILE A 437 0.66 2.22 32.42
C ILE A 437 1.73 1.13 32.56
N LYS A 438 1.32 -0.14 32.73
CA LYS A 438 2.24 -1.27 32.86
C LYS A 438 3.19 -1.37 31.66
N ASN A 439 2.67 -1.23 30.44
CA ASN A 439 3.45 -1.39 29.22
C ASN A 439 4.30 -0.16 28.86
N ARG A 440 3.99 1.02 29.41
CA ARG A 440 4.62 2.30 29.03
C ARG A 440 5.53 2.90 30.08
N ARG A 441 5.44 2.45 31.33
CA ARG A 441 6.17 3.03 32.46
C ARG A 441 7.66 3.20 32.20
N HIS A 442 8.35 2.15 31.78
CA HIS A 442 9.79 2.20 31.51
C HIS A 442 10.15 3.20 30.41
N ILE A 443 9.37 3.25 29.32
CA ILE A 443 9.62 4.15 28.19
C ILE A 443 9.43 5.62 28.60
N ILE A 444 8.42 5.90 29.44
CA ILE A 444 8.15 7.25 29.95
C ILE A 444 9.24 7.66 30.96
N GLU A 445 9.64 6.77 31.87
CA GLU A 445 10.70 7.02 32.83
C GLU A 445 12.05 7.27 32.15
N ASP A 446 12.37 6.52 31.10
CA ASP A 446 13.59 6.72 30.31
C ASP A 446 13.56 8.06 29.54
N ALA A 447 12.44 8.41 28.91
CA ALA A 447 12.29 9.72 28.26
C ALA A 447 12.43 10.88 29.26
N LYS A 448 11.90 10.75 30.49
CA LYS A 448 12.06 11.76 31.55
C LYS A 448 13.51 11.94 31.96
N LYS A 449 14.24 10.85 32.17
CA LYS A 449 15.67 10.90 32.55
C LYS A 449 16.52 11.63 31.52
N ASN A 450 16.15 11.54 30.24
CA ASN A 450 16.87 12.14 29.13
C ASN A 450 16.28 13.49 28.68
N GLY A 451 15.34 14.09 29.41
CA GLY A 451 14.76 15.40 29.07
C GLY A 451 13.85 15.40 27.83
N LEU A 452 13.40 14.23 27.37
CA LEU A 452 12.58 14.06 26.17
C LEU A 452 11.08 13.96 26.48
N PHE A 453 10.68 14.12 27.74
CA PHE A 453 9.28 14.00 28.17
C PHE A 453 8.66 15.36 28.46
N HIS A 454 7.52 15.61 27.83
CA HIS A 454 6.73 16.81 27.94
C HIS A 454 5.31 16.49 28.40
N ARG A 455 4.65 17.41 29.10
CA ARG A 455 3.28 17.23 29.57
C ARG A 455 2.45 18.47 29.24
N LEU A 456 1.25 18.24 28.73
CA LEU A 456 0.28 19.29 28.44
C LEU A 456 -1.08 18.89 29.01
N SER A 457 -1.72 19.82 29.70
CA SER A 457 -3.02 19.57 30.35
C SER A 457 -4.17 20.00 29.43
N LEU A 458 -5.16 19.13 29.30
CA LEU A 458 -6.36 19.32 28.51
C LEU A 458 -7.59 19.17 29.41
N HIS A 459 -8.49 20.15 29.38
CA HIS A 459 -9.71 20.14 30.21
C HIS A 459 -10.90 19.47 29.51
N SER A 460 -10.95 19.50 28.17
CA SER A 460 -12.00 18.91 27.35
C SER A 460 -11.42 18.40 26.04
N VAL A 461 -11.96 17.28 25.52
CA VAL A 461 -11.65 16.83 24.15
C VAL A 461 -12.71 17.39 23.22
N ASP A 462 -12.50 18.62 22.74
CA ASP A 462 -13.32 19.21 21.70
C ASP A 462 -12.44 19.87 20.64
N ARG A 463 -12.90 19.81 19.38
CA ARG A 463 -12.11 20.27 18.23
C ARG A 463 -11.73 21.74 18.35
N THR A 464 -12.66 22.59 18.82
CA THR A 464 -12.44 24.03 18.95
C THR A 464 -11.35 24.35 19.96
N THR A 465 -11.37 23.74 21.15
CA THR A 465 -10.34 23.91 22.17
C THR A 465 -8.99 23.39 21.69
N ILE A 466 -8.97 22.21 21.06
CA ILE A 466 -7.73 21.64 20.54
C ILE A 466 -7.11 22.56 19.49
N GLN A 467 -7.88 22.97 18.49
CA GLN A 467 -7.41 23.82 17.41
C GLN A 467 -6.95 25.20 17.89
N THR A 468 -7.71 25.86 18.76
CA THR A 468 -7.45 27.27 19.13
C THR A 468 -6.45 27.44 20.27
N LYS A 469 -6.35 26.48 21.19
CA LYS A 469 -5.51 26.60 22.39
C LYS A 469 -4.39 25.59 22.44
N ILE A 470 -4.66 24.34 22.07
CA ILE A 470 -3.72 23.23 22.29
C ILE A 470 -2.70 23.15 21.16
N ILE A 471 -3.12 23.19 19.90
CA ILE A 471 -2.20 23.16 18.76
C ILE A 471 -1.15 24.27 18.84
N PRO A 472 -1.48 25.55 19.10
CA PRO A 472 -0.47 26.59 19.25
C PRO A 472 0.55 26.30 20.35
N GLN A 473 0.11 25.78 21.50
CA GLN A 473 1.00 25.41 22.61
C GLN A 473 1.90 24.22 22.25
N ILE A 474 1.36 23.22 21.56
CA ILE A 474 2.11 22.05 21.10
C ILE A 474 3.22 22.47 20.12
N LEU A 475 2.87 23.30 19.15
CA LEU A 475 3.82 23.79 18.14
C LEU A 475 4.89 24.67 18.80
N ASP A 476 4.51 25.64 19.63
CA ASP A 476 5.46 26.51 20.34
C ASP A 476 6.46 25.69 21.16
N LEU A 477 5.96 24.74 21.97
CA LEU A 477 6.79 23.84 22.75
C LEU A 477 7.75 23.03 21.89
N ALA A 478 7.27 22.47 20.78
CA ALA A 478 8.08 21.57 19.97
C ALA A 478 9.15 22.30 19.14
N TYR A 479 8.81 23.47 18.58
CA TYR A 479 9.73 24.29 17.82
C TYR A 479 10.76 24.99 18.71
N THR A 480 10.40 25.43 19.92
CA THR A 480 11.35 25.99 20.89
C THR A 480 12.35 24.93 21.35
N THR A 481 11.87 23.74 21.72
CA THR A 481 12.72 22.61 22.14
C THR A 481 13.65 22.15 21.00
N SER A 482 13.11 21.99 19.78
CA SER A 482 13.93 21.55 18.64
C SER A 482 14.98 22.60 18.25
N SER A 483 14.71 23.88 18.49
CA SER A 483 15.67 24.96 18.24
C SER A 483 16.82 24.97 19.26
N SER A 484 16.55 24.68 20.54
CA SER A 484 17.60 24.56 21.56
C SER A 484 18.49 23.35 21.31
N ASP A 485 17.92 22.22 20.89
CA ASP A 485 18.68 21.00 20.60
C ASP A 485 19.63 21.19 19.40
N LEU A 486 19.18 21.94 18.38
CA LEU A 486 20.02 22.31 17.23
C LEU A 486 21.18 23.25 17.58
N GLN A 487 21.05 24.07 18.63
CA GLN A 487 22.12 24.95 19.09
C GLN A 487 23.15 24.20 19.95
N GLN A 488 22.73 23.19 20.71
CA GLN A 488 23.60 22.40 21.58
C GLN A 488 24.33 21.28 20.83
N ASN A 489 23.68 20.66 19.84
CA ASN A 489 24.27 19.59 19.04
C ASN A 489 24.84 20.16 17.73
N GLN A 490 26.11 20.58 17.74
CA GLN A 490 26.90 20.63 16.50
C GLN A 490 26.99 19.18 15.96
N LEU A 491 26.10 18.85 15.02
CA LEU A 491 26.03 17.55 14.35
C LEU A 491 27.44 17.01 14.06
N PRO A 492 27.89 15.90 14.68
CA PRO A 492 29.14 15.30 14.28
C PRO A 492 28.99 14.83 12.83
N LYS A 493 29.90 15.32 11.98
CA LYS A 493 30.02 14.99 10.54
C LYS A 493 30.23 13.48 10.26
N SER A 494 30.21 12.61 11.27
CA SER A 494 30.55 11.19 11.17
C SER A 494 29.38 10.25 10.89
N HIS A 495 28.14 10.73 10.73
CA HIS A 495 27.02 9.89 10.29
C HIS A 495 26.35 10.33 8.97
N ILE A 496 26.96 11.28 8.24
CA ILE A 496 26.55 11.66 6.87
C ILE A 496 27.31 10.84 5.80
N ALA A 497 28.21 9.94 6.21
CA ALA A 497 28.85 8.99 5.29
C ALA A 497 28.35 7.57 5.62
N ILE A 498 27.38 7.10 4.83
CA ILE A 498 27.35 5.84 4.06
C ILE A 498 26.04 5.80 3.27
#